data_AF-A0A9P3FEL6-F1
#
_entry.id   AF-A0A9P3FEL6-F1
#
_cell.length_a   1.000
_cell.length_b   1.000
_cell.length_c   1.000
_cell.angle_alpha   90.00
_cell.angle_beta   90.00
_cell.angle_gamma   90.00
#
_symmetry.space_group_name_H-M   'P 1'
#
loop_
_entity.id
_entity.type
_entity.pdbx_description
1 polymer ?
#
loop_
_entity_poly.entity_id
_entity_poly.type
_entity_poly.pdbx_seq_one_letter_code
_entity_poly.pdbx_strand_id
1 'polypeptide(L)'
;MASKTMPSTFQQPIDLQAGNIDNVVGLQKGLARLPQELYDQVYDLTFTANAAVRMFFDEAVYKDRGALNMFSSGSTFGPAGQLHKHLSGVQQPRRYLMHVDRASRLKYARSFYGQDSIIVVCGASGLTTLLGKMHCDHVPLLRVYVRDTWGNEVDEAHAKRIWAHLEGCYPSHLPETFHFSGLEEAVELEFSSMYEKYVIHGPRNSSIPTTSEPS
;
A
#
# COMPACT_ATOMS: atom_id res chain seq x y z
N MET A 1 6.31 -37.65 -22.49
CA MET A 1 6.56 -36.44 -21.68
C MET A 1 5.64 -35.34 -22.18
N ALA A 2 4.55 -35.05 -21.45
CA ALA A 2 3.56 -34.04 -21.85
C ALA A 2 3.57 -32.91 -20.81
N SER A 3 4.12 -31.75 -21.20
CA SER A 3 4.17 -30.56 -20.35
C SER A 3 2.78 -29.94 -20.27
N LYS A 4 2.24 -29.91 -19.05
CA LYS A 4 0.93 -29.37 -18.71
C LYS A 4 1.09 -27.87 -18.45
N THR A 5 0.92 -27.06 -19.48
CA THR A 5 0.97 -25.60 -19.41
C THR A 5 -0.28 -25.10 -18.67
N MET A 6 -0.12 -24.39 -17.55
CA MET A 6 -1.23 -23.75 -16.85
C MET A 6 -1.64 -22.44 -17.55
N PRO A 7 -2.95 -22.11 -17.62
CA PRO A 7 -3.41 -20.85 -18.17
C PRO A 7 -3.12 -19.71 -17.19
N SER A 8 -2.30 -18.75 -17.65
CA SER A 8 -2.13 -17.45 -17.04
C SER A 8 -3.48 -16.76 -16.93
N THR A 9 -4.00 -16.63 -15.72
CA THR A 9 -5.30 -16.02 -15.46
C THR A 9 -5.10 -14.76 -14.62
N PHE A 10 -5.70 -13.68 -15.10
CA PHE A 10 -5.92 -12.38 -14.46
C PHE A 10 -4.70 -11.47 -14.25
N GLN A 11 -4.48 -10.60 -15.25
CA GLN A 11 -4.60 -9.15 -15.08
C GLN A 11 -4.53 -8.51 -16.48
N GLN A 12 -5.68 -8.41 -17.16
CA GLN A 12 -5.81 -7.45 -18.25
C GLN A 12 -6.15 -6.09 -17.64
N PRO A 13 -5.42 -5.01 -17.98
CA PRO A 13 -5.82 -3.66 -17.63
C PRO A 13 -7.15 -3.39 -18.33
N ILE A 14 -8.19 -3.10 -17.54
CA ILE A 14 -9.46 -2.60 -18.06
C ILE A 14 -9.19 -1.17 -18.50
N ASP A 15 -8.78 -1.00 -19.76
CA ASP A 15 -8.99 0.24 -20.46
C ASP A 15 -10.50 0.45 -20.52
N LEU A 16 -11.01 1.33 -19.66
CA LEU A 16 -12.36 1.87 -19.72
C LEU A 16 -12.47 2.73 -20.99
N GLN A 17 -12.48 2.08 -22.15
CA GLN A 17 -13.15 2.63 -23.33
C GLN A 17 -14.60 2.95 -22.93
N ALA A 18 -15.24 3.88 -23.63
CA ALA A 18 -16.63 4.30 -23.47
C ALA A 18 -17.63 3.14 -23.74
N GLY A 19 -17.51 2.10 -22.94
CA GLY A 19 -18.08 0.79 -23.08
C GLY A 19 -19.39 0.75 -22.34
N ASN A 20 -20.44 0.93 -23.12
CA ASN A 20 -21.76 0.38 -22.91
C ASN A 20 -22.43 0.82 -21.59
N ILE A 21 -23.16 1.93 -21.65
CA ILE A 21 -24.04 2.43 -20.57
C ILE A 21 -24.96 1.29 -20.06
N ASP A 22 -25.35 0.36 -20.93
CA ASP A 22 -26.15 -0.81 -20.58
C ASP A 22 -25.46 -1.73 -19.55
N ASN A 23 -24.13 -1.79 -19.55
CA ASN A 23 -23.36 -2.54 -18.56
C ASN A 23 -23.42 -1.89 -17.17
N VAL A 24 -23.38 -0.56 -17.11
CA VAL A 24 -23.47 0.20 -15.84
C VAL A 24 -24.88 0.05 -15.24
N VAL A 25 -25.92 0.19 -16.07
CA VAL A 25 -27.32 0.01 -15.64
C VAL A 25 -27.57 -1.44 -15.20
N GLY A 26 -27.02 -2.41 -15.93
CA GLY A 26 -27.09 -3.83 -15.56
C GLY A 26 -26.42 -4.11 -14.21
N LEU A 27 -25.22 -3.57 -13.99
CA LEU A 27 -24.49 -3.70 -12.73
C LEU A 27 -25.28 -3.08 -11.57
N GLN A 28 -25.79 -1.87 -11.75
CA GLN A 28 -26.58 -1.17 -10.71
C GLN A 28 -27.83 -1.97 -10.33
N LYS A 29 -28.57 -2.50 -11.32
CA LYS A 29 -29.72 -3.38 -11.08
C LYS A 29 -29.33 -4.68 -10.39
N GLY A 30 -28.17 -5.24 -10.72
CA GLY A 30 -27.61 -6.42 -10.06
C GLY A 30 -27.31 -6.15 -8.58
N LEU A 31 -26.57 -5.08 -8.28
CA LEU A 31 -26.23 -4.68 -6.91
C LEU A 31 -27.47 -4.38 -6.07
N ALA A 32 -28.50 -3.74 -6.64
CA ALA A 32 -29.74 -3.41 -5.95
C ALA A 32 -30.60 -4.64 -5.60
N ARG A 33 -30.34 -5.80 -6.21
CA ARG A 33 -31.05 -7.06 -5.93
C ARG A 33 -30.33 -7.96 -4.94
N LEU A 34 -29.11 -7.61 -4.53
CA LEU A 34 -28.37 -8.39 -3.56
C LEU A 34 -29.05 -8.30 -2.19
N PRO A 35 -29.03 -9.39 -1.40
CA PRO A 35 -29.22 -9.29 0.04
C PRO A 35 -28.28 -8.24 0.62
N GLN A 36 -28.76 -7.46 1.60
CA GLN A 36 -28.01 -6.34 2.18
C GLN A 36 -26.61 -6.77 2.65
N GLU A 37 -26.49 -7.94 3.28
CA GLU A 37 -25.22 -8.51 3.75
C GLU A 37 -24.17 -8.65 2.63
N LEU A 38 -24.60 -9.10 1.43
CA LEU A 38 -23.70 -9.24 0.29
C LEU A 38 -23.35 -7.88 -0.32
N TYR A 39 -24.29 -6.94 -0.33
CA TYR A 39 -24.02 -5.57 -0.76
C TYR A 39 -22.96 -4.93 0.15
N ASP A 40 -23.14 -5.03 1.46
CA ASP A 40 -22.21 -4.48 2.46
C ASP A 40 -20.82 -5.13 2.33
N GLN A 41 -20.77 -6.44 2.11
CA GLN A 41 -19.50 -7.13 1.87
C GLN A 41 -18.78 -6.65 0.60
N VAL A 42 -19.51 -6.48 -0.51
CA VAL A 42 -18.93 -5.94 -1.75
C VAL A 42 -18.47 -4.50 -1.54
N TYR A 43 -19.26 -3.69 -0.83
CA TYR A 43 -18.93 -2.32 -0.48
C TYR A 43 -17.64 -2.24 0.35
N ASP A 44 -17.53 -3.07 1.39
CA ASP A 44 -16.35 -3.17 2.25
C ASP A 44 -15.12 -3.58 1.45
N LEU A 45 -15.22 -4.62 0.62
CA LEU A 45 -14.10 -5.06 -0.23
C LEU A 45 -13.67 -4.03 -1.28
N THR A 46 -14.58 -3.17 -1.72
CA THR A 46 -14.30 -2.16 -2.76
C THR A 46 -13.69 -0.89 -2.18
N PHE A 47 -14.21 -0.43 -1.04
CA PHE A 47 -13.84 0.86 -0.43
C PHE A 47 -12.95 0.70 0.79
N THR A 48 -12.38 -0.47 1.01
CA THR A 48 -11.35 -0.69 2.04
C THR A 48 -10.04 -1.06 1.36
N ALA A 49 -9.00 -0.29 1.60
CA ALA A 49 -7.66 -0.64 1.17
C ALA A 49 -7.06 -1.68 2.12
N ASN A 50 -6.26 -2.61 1.61
CA ASN A 50 -5.50 -3.54 2.46
C ASN A 50 -4.53 -2.76 3.35
N ALA A 51 -4.35 -3.27 4.57
CA ALA A 51 -3.29 -2.82 5.46
C ALA A 51 -1.93 -2.97 4.76
N ALA A 52 -1.13 -1.91 4.71
CA ALA A 52 0.15 -1.94 4.01
C ALA A 52 1.10 -0.81 4.43
N VAL A 53 2.39 -1.05 4.24
CA VAL A 53 3.40 0.00 4.22
C VAL A 53 3.47 0.57 2.80
N ARG A 54 3.15 1.87 2.65
CA ARG A 54 3.02 2.55 1.36
C ARG A 54 4.10 3.61 1.22
N MET A 55 4.93 3.48 0.20
CA MET A 55 6.04 4.42 -0.03
C MET A 55 5.69 5.46 -1.09
N PHE A 56 5.99 6.72 -0.78
CA PHE A 56 5.88 7.85 -1.71
C PHE A 56 7.26 8.44 -1.99
N PHE A 57 7.59 8.47 -3.28
CA PHE A 57 8.83 9.02 -3.81
C PHE A 57 8.53 10.20 -4.73
N ASP A 58 9.56 10.99 -4.98
CA ASP A 58 9.57 11.90 -6.12
C ASP A 58 9.51 11.08 -7.42
N GLU A 59 8.45 11.29 -8.21
CA GLU A 59 8.28 10.61 -9.50
C GLU A 59 9.44 10.89 -10.47
N ALA A 60 10.06 12.07 -10.39
CA ALA A 60 11.21 12.41 -11.24
C ALA A 60 12.40 11.53 -10.92
N VAL A 61 12.66 11.29 -9.62
CA VAL A 61 13.73 10.40 -9.15
C VAL A 61 13.43 8.95 -9.54
N TYR A 62 12.17 8.53 -9.46
CA TYR A 62 11.78 7.15 -9.80
C TYR A 62 11.89 6.84 -11.29
N LYS A 63 11.52 7.79 -12.16
CA LYS A 63 11.50 7.60 -13.62
C LYS A 63 12.90 7.57 -14.25
N ASP A 64 13.89 8.20 -13.63
CA ASP A 64 15.15 8.47 -14.31
C ASP A 64 16.16 7.31 -14.30
N ARG A 65 16.08 6.33 -13.40
CA ARG A 65 16.97 5.13 -13.42
C ARG A 65 16.55 4.11 -12.38
N GLY A 66 16.15 2.91 -12.82
CA GLY A 66 16.20 1.67 -12.01
C GLY A 66 15.94 1.82 -10.51
N ALA A 67 14.89 2.53 -10.10
CA ALA A 67 14.67 2.89 -8.69
C ALA A 67 14.45 1.65 -7.78
N LEU A 68 14.08 0.51 -8.37
CA LEU A 68 14.12 -0.80 -7.70
C LEU A 68 15.53 -1.21 -7.26
N ASN A 69 16.58 -0.79 -7.98
CA ASN A 69 18.00 -0.99 -7.63
C ASN A 69 18.55 0.14 -6.74
N MET A 70 17.82 1.25 -6.56
CA MET A 70 18.26 2.37 -5.72
C MET A 70 18.27 1.98 -4.24
N PHE A 71 17.39 1.06 -3.86
CA PHE A 71 17.51 0.30 -2.63
C PHE A 71 18.61 -0.74 -2.78
N SER A 72 19.83 -0.33 -2.47
CA SER A 72 20.97 -1.25 -2.32
C SER A 72 20.56 -2.41 -1.41
N SER A 73 21.18 -3.59 -1.60
CA SER A 73 20.88 -4.80 -0.82
C SER A 73 20.99 -4.64 0.71
N GLY A 74 21.59 -3.54 1.20
CA GLY A 74 21.66 -3.20 2.63
C GLY A 74 20.67 -2.14 3.11
N SER A 75 19.81 -1.58 2.26
CA SER A 75 18.80 -0.61 2.69
C SER A 75 17.60 -1.30 3.34
N THR A 76 16.94 -0.63 4.29
CA THR A 76 15.75 -1.12 5.00
C THR A 76 14.64 -1.62 4.06
N PHE A 77 14.57 -1.06 2.85
CA PHE A 77 13.55 -1.33 1.83
C PHE A 77 14.01 -2.23 0.67
N GLY A 78 15.31 -2.54 0.61
CA GLY A 78 15.88 -3.40 -0.44
C GLY A 78 15.43 -4.86 -0.32
N PRO A 79 15.72 -5.74 -1.30
CA PRO A 79 15.22 -7.13 -1.30
C PRO A 79 15.56 -7.95 -0.05
N ALA A 80 16.67 -7.61 0.63
CA ALA A 80 17.08 -8.23 1.90
C ALA A 80 16.70 -7.40 3.14
N GLY A 81 16.09 -6.23 2.96
CA GLY A 81 15.67 -5.33 4.03
C GLY A 81 14.44 -5.88 4.77
N GLN A 82 14.38 -5.61 6.08
CA GLN A 82 13.32 -6.12 6.96
C GLN A 82 11.92 -5.69 6.52
N LEU A 83 11.81 -4.48 5.94
CA LEU A 83 10.53 -3.91 5.53
C LEU A 83 10.07 -4.40 4.15
N HIS A 84 10.94 -5.00 3.36
CA HIS A 84 10.65 -5.40 1.98
C HIS A 84 9.39 -6.27 1.86
N LYS A 85 9.21 -7.20 2.80
CA LYS A 85 8.05 -8.11 2.84
C LYS A 85 6.71 -7.41 3.11
N HIS A 86 6.75 -6.20 3.67
CA HIS A 86 5.58 -5.39 4.01
C HIS A 86 5.33 -4.26 3.00
N LEU A 87 6.28 -4.01 2.10
CA LEU A 87 6.13 -3.02 1.05
C LEU A 87 5.14 -3.51 0.02
N SER A 88 3.96 -2.89 0.04
CA SER A 88 3.11 -2.91 -1.14
C SER A 88 3.72 -1.94 -2.14
N GLY A 89 4.32 -2.47 -3.22
CA GLY A 89 4.97 -1.66 -4.26
C GLY A 89 4.10 -0.47 -4.68
N VAL A 90 4.73 0.66 -5.06
CA VAL A 90 4.13 1.99 -5.26
C VAL A 90 2.63 1.97 -5.56
N GLN A 91 1.81 1.94 -4.50
CA GLN A 91 0.36 2.01 -4.64
C GLN A 91 -0.02 3.48 -4.65
N GLN A 92 -0.25 4.03 -5.84
CA GLN A 92 -0.99 5.27 -5.92
C GLN A 92 -2.44 5.01 -5.48
N PRO A 93 -3.06 5.94 -4.75
CA PRO A 93 -4.49 5.85 -4.47
C PRO A 93 -5.24 5.68 -5.79
N ARG A 94 -6.19 4.73 -5.83
CA ARG A 94 -6.98 4.50 -7.04
C ARG A 94 -7.80 5.75 -7.32
N ARG A 95 -7.43 6.50 -8.38
CA ARG A 95 -8.05 7.80 -8.71
C ARG A 95 -9.58 7.74 -8.75
N TYR A 96 -10.13 6.65 -9.29
CA TYR A 96 -11.58 6.45 -9.37
C TYR A 96 -12.26 6.26 -8.00
N LEU A 97 -11.59 5.68 -7.00
CA LEU A 97 -12.13 5.54 -5.64
C LEU A 97 -12.09 6.86 -4.86
N MET A 98 -11.43 7.88 -5.39
CA MET A 98 -11.46 9.24 -4.83
C MET A 98 -12.55 10.12 -5.44
N HIS A 99 -13.25 9.63 -6.46
CA HIS A 99 -14.30 10.37 -7.20
C HIS A 99 -15.72 9.87 -6.88
N VAL A 100 -15.86 8.92 -5.95
CA VAL A 100 -17.16 8.42 -5.47
C VAL A 100 -17.82 9.38 -4.48
N ASP A 101 -18.97 8.99 -3.94
CA ASP A 101 -19.65 9.77 -2.90
C ASP A 101 -18.75 10.02 -1.68
N ARG A 102 -19.10 11.06 -0.92
CA ARG A 102 -18.26 11.54 0.19
C ARG A 102 -18.01 10.46 1.25
N ALA A 103 -19.00 9.61 1.56
CA ALA A 103 -18.86 8.61 2.60
C ALA A 103 -17.93 7.47 2.16
N SER A 104 -18.12 6.97 0.94
CA SER A 104 -17.26 5.93 0.35
C SER A 104 -15.83 6.39 0.16
N ARG A 105 -15.64 7.64 -0.26
CA ARG A 105 -14.32 8.26 -0.36
C ARG A 105 -13.62 8.34 0.99
N LEU A 106 -14.33 8.76 2.04
CA LEU A 106 -13.77 8.86 3.39
C LEU A 106 -13.42 7.47 3.94
N LYS A 107 -14.25 6.46 3.68
CA LYS A 107 -13.96 5.07 4.09
C LYS A 107 -12.68 4.54 3.43
N TYR A 108 -12.54 4.75 2.12
CA TYR A 108 -11.32 4.39 1.40
C TYR A 108 -10.11 5.17 1.91
N ALA A 109 -10.25 6.48 2.10
CA ALA A 109 -9.17 7.31 2.62
C ALA A 109 -8.72 6.87 4.01
N ARG A 110 -9.65 6.52 4.91
CA ARG A 110 -9.32 6.03 6.26
C ARG A 110 -8.53 4.73 6.25
N SER A 111 -8.90 3.77 5.42
CA SER A 111 -8.16 2.51 5.31
C SER A 111 -6.83 2.66 4.55
N PHE A 112 -6.78 3.56 3.56
CA PHE A 112 -5.59 3.77 2.74
C PHE A 112 -4.52 4.64 3.41
N TYR A 113 -4.92 5.68 4.14
CA TYR A 113 -4.02 6.66 4.77
C TYR A 113 -3.93 6.55 6.29
N GLY A 114 -4.97 5.98 6.92
CA GLY A 114 -5.16 5.94 8.37
C GLY A 114 -4.69 4.65 9.03
N GLN A 115 -5.41 4.23 10.08
CA GLN A 115 -4.95 3.27 11.10
C GLN A 115 -4.23 2.04 10.57
N ASP A 116 -4.71 1.46 9.47
CA ASP A 116 -4.20 0.19 8.94
C ASP A 116 -3.04 0.37 7.93
N SER A 117 -2.68 1.60 7.58
CA SER A 117 -1.62 1.89 6.63
C SER A 117 -0.52 2.75 7.26
N ILE A 118 0.72 2.36 7.01
CA ILE A 118 1.89 3.18 7.34
C ILE A 118 2.33 3.89 6.06
N ILE A 119 2.36 5.21 6.09
CA ILE A 119 2.81 6.02 4.96
C ILE A 119 4.27 6.38 5.17
N VAL A 120 5.15 5.90 4.28
CA VAL A 120 6.57 6.25 4.29
C VAL A 120 6.83 7.22 3.16
N VAL A 121 7.50 8.32 3.47
CA VAL A 121 7.80 9.37 2.51
C VAL A 121 9.29 9.62 2.49
N CYS A 122 9.89 9.58 1.30
CA CYS A 122 11.32 9.80 1.12
C CYS A 122 11.61 11.22 0.66
N GLY A 123 12.22 12.02 1.53
CA GLY A 123 12.58 13.42 1.31
C GLY A 123 11.38 14.37 1.22
N ALA A 124 11.67 15.67 1.11
CA ALA A 124 10.65 16.71 1.03
C ALA A 124 9.78 16.59 -0.24
N SER A 125 10.36 16.24 -1.39
CA SER A 125 9.63 16.09 -2.65
C SER A 125 8.59 14.98 -2.62
N GLY A 126 8.89 13.85 -1.97
CA GLY A 126 7.93 12.76 -1.79
C GLY A 126 6.70 13.23 -1.01
N LEU A 127 6.91 14.11 -0.03
CA LEU A 127 5.84 14.63 0.82
C LEU A 127 4.98 15.65 0.09
N THR A 128 5.61 16.59 -0.60
CA THR A 128 4.93 17.53 -1.50
C THR A 128 4.09 16.79 -2.54
N THR A 129 4.61 15.68 -3.09
CA THR A 129 3.87 14.83 -4.04
C THR A 129 2.67 14.15 -3.39
N LEU A 130 2.82 13.61 -2.17
CA LEU A 130 1.73 13.00 -1.42
C LEU A 130 0.63 14.03 -1.12
N LEU A 131 1.00 15.16 -0.50
CA LEU A 131 0.05 16.20 -0.10
C LEU A 131 -0.63 16.85 -1.30
N GLY A 132 0.10 17.11 -2.39
CA GLY A 132 -0.46 17.70 -3.61
C GLY A 132 -1.47 16.82 -4.35
N LYS A 133 -1.46 15.50 -4.11
CA LYS A 133 -2.42 14.55 -4.69
C LYS A 133 -3.61 14.25 -3.79
N MET A 134 -3.59 14.72 -2.55
CA MET A 134 -4.54 14.34 -1.52
C MET A 134 -5.55 15.45 -1.25
N HIS A 135 -6.79 15.07 -0.92
CA HIS A 135 -7.80 16.01 -0.46
C HIS A 135 -7.48 16.47 0.97
N CYS A 136 -7.69 17.76 1.28
CA CYS A 136 -7.37 18.32 2.60
C CYS A 136 -8.05 17.58 3.77
N ASP A 137 -9.32 17.17 3.62
CA ASP A 137 -10.05 16.34 4.60
C ASP A 137 -9.35 15.02 4.96
N HIS A 138 -8.42 14.53 4.14
CA HIS A 138 -7.70 13.27 4.39
C HIS A 138 -6.35 13.48 5.09
N VAL A 139 -5.85 14.72 5.16
CA VAL A 139 -4.57 15.05 5.82
C VAL A 139 -4.52 14.58 7.27
N PRO A 140 -5.56 14.80 8.11
CA PRO A 140 -5.51 14.37 9.50
C PRO A 140 -5.47 12.85 9.67
N LEU A 141 -5.78 12.08 8.62
CA LEU A 141 -5.72 10.62 8.67
C LEU A 141 -4.29 10.11 8.55
N LEU A 142 -3.35 10.92 8.05
CA LEU A 142 -2.01 10.46 7.72
C LEU A 142 -1.20 10.15 8.97
N ARG A 143 -0.68 8.92 9.02
CA ARG A 143 0.45 8.53 9.86
C ARG A 143 1.72 8.45 9.01
N VAL A 144 2.49 9.54 8.99
CA VAL A 144 3.64 9.70 8.09
C VAL A 144 4.95 9.43 8.81
N TYR A 145 5.75 8.54 8.23
CA TYR A 145 7.16 8.33 8.55
C TYR A 145 8.02 8.94 7.47
N VAL A 146 8.93 9.83 7.85
CA VAL A 146 9.83 10.52 6.94
C VAL A 146 11.17 9.82 6.95
N ARG A 147 11.65 9.45 5.76
CA ARG A 147 12.99 8.93 5.51
C ARG A 147 13.74 9.85 4.56
N ASP A 148 15.05 9.75 4.53
CA ASP A 148 15.84 10.45 3.53
C ASP A 148 15.59 9.86 2.11
N THR A 149 16.24 10.42 1.10
CA THR A 149 16.12 9.95 -0.30
C THR A 149 16.64 8.53 -0.52
N TRP A 150 17.41 7.98 0.43
CA TRP A 150 17.97 6.63 0.39
C TRP A 150 17.24 5.64 1.32
N GLY A 151 16.23 6.10 2.04
CA GLY A 151 15.45 5.29 2.97
C GLY A 151 16.02 5.20 4.39
N ASN A 152 17.04 5.98 4.73
CA ASN A 152 17.58 6.02 6.09
C ASN A 152 16.79 6.99 6.98
N GLU A 153 16.99 6.86 8.29
CA GLU A 153 16.48 7.83 9.26
C GLU A 153 17.07 9.21 9.02
N VAL A 154 16.23 10.22 9.26
CA VAL A 154 16.57 11.61 9.05
C VAL A 154 17.15 12.15 10.35
N ASP A 155 18.37 12.71 10.31
CA ASP A 155 18.92 13.39 11.47
C ASP A 155 18.07 14.60 11.91
N GLU A 156 18.22 15.04 13.15
CA GLU A 156 17.40 16.12 13.72
C GLU A 156 17.50 17.44 12.93
N ALA A 157 18.68 17.76 12.39
CA ALA A 157 18.90 18.99 11.63
C ALA A 157 18.19 18.95 10.26
N HIS A 158 18.16 17.78 9.63
CA HIS A 158 17.43 17.54 8.39
C HIS A 158 15.92 17.48 8.64
N ALA A 159 15.47 16.85 9.74
CA ALA A 159 14.07 16.84 10.15
C ALA A 159 13.52 18.26 10.34
N LYS A 160 14.28 19.14 11.03
CA LYS A 160 13.94 20.57 11.19
C LYS A 160 13.81 21.30 9.86
N ARG A 161 14.69 21.02 8.89
CA ARG A 161 14.63 21.62 7.54
C ARG A 161 13.39 21.18 6.77
N ILE A 162 13.06 19.88 6.84
CA ILE A 162 11.83 19.36 6.24
C ILE A 162 10.61 20.00 6.88
N TRP A 163 10.57 20.05 8.21
CA TRP A 163 9.46 20.67 8.95
C TRP A 163 9.25 22.15 8.57
N ALA A 164 10.31 22.96 8.60
CA ALA A 164 10.24 24.36 8.21
C ALA A 164 9.77 24.56 6.76
N HIS A 165 10.20 23.68 5.85
CA HIS A 165 9.71 23.70 4.47
C HIS A 165 8.20 23.42 4.39
N LEU A 166 7.71 22.46 5.17
CA LEU A 166 6.30 22.09 5.19
C LEU A 166 5.41 23.19 5.77
N GLU A 167 5.82 23.80 6.89
CA GLU A 167 5.10 24.95 7.46
C GLU A 167 4.99 26.10 6.45
N GLY A 168 6.03 26.34 5.66
CA GLY A 168 6.01 27.36 4.62
C GLY A 168 5.10 27.04 3.43
N CYS A 169 5.07 25.77 2.99
CA CYS A 169 4.31 25.37 1.80
C CYS A 169 2.86 24.97 2.08
N TYR A 170 2.56 24.46 3.29
CA TYR A 170 1.27 23.84 3.62
C TYR A 170 0.77 24.22 5.02
N PRO A 171 0.65 25.52 5.36
CA PRO A 171 0.37 25.97 6.73
C PRO A 171 -0.96 25.47 7.31
N SER A 172 -1.95 25.15 6.46
CA SER A 172 -3.28 24.68 6.86
C SER A 172 -3.49 23.17 6.73
N HIS A 173 -2.48 22.43 6.26
CA HIS A 173 -2.63 21.05 5.78
C HIS A 173 -1.48 20.14 6.23
N LEU A 174 -0.99 20.33 7.45
CA LEU A 174 -0.02 19.42 8.05
C LEU A 174 -0.73 18.25 8.75
N PRO A 175 -0.29 17.00 8.52
CA PRO A 175 -0.61 15.87 9.38
C PRO A 175 -0.40 16.20 10.86
N GLU A 176 -1.28 15.68 11.72
CA GLU A 176 -1.17 15.85 13.17
C GLU A 176 0.11 15.20 13.71
N THR A 177 0.56 14.12 13.07
CA THR A 177 1.70 13.32 13.51
C THR A 177 2.68 13.07 12.37
N PHE A 178 3.93 13.50 12.56
CA PHE A 178 5.08 13.12 11.76
C PHE A 178 6.09 12.38 12.61
N HIS A 179 6.58 11.26 12.09
CA HIS A 179 7.59 10.44 12.73
C HIS A 179 8.87 10.47 11.89
N PHE A 180 10.00 10.78 12.51
CA PHE A 180 11.32 10.75 11.88
C PHE A 180 12.14 9.51 12.26
N SER A 181 11.63 8.73 13.20
CA SER A 181 12.21 7.49 13.73
C SER A 181 11.09 6.52 14.11
N GLY A 182 11.44 5.28 14.43
CA GLY A 182 10.48 4.30 14.96
C GLY A 182 9.64 3.57 13.90
N LEU A 183 10.03 3.65 12.63
CA LEU A 183 9.29 3.01 11.53
C LEU A 183 9.36 1.49 11.64
N GLU A 184 10.55 0.95 11.89
CA GLU A 184 10.81 -0.48 11.96
C GLU A 184 9.99 -1.11 13.09
N GLU A 185 9.98 -0.49 14.27
CA GLU A 185 9.20 -0.92 15.43
C GLU A 185 7.70 -0.85 15.17
N ALA A 186 7.22 0.22 14.52
CA ALA A 186 5.81 0.36 14.16
C ALA A 186 5.37 -0.72 13.16
N VAL A 187 6.20 -1.01 12.16
CA VAL A 187 5.92 -2.07 11.19
C VAL A 187 5.94 -3.44 11.86
N GLU A 188 6.93 -3.70 12.72
CA GLU A 188 7.02 -4.96 13.45
C GLU A 188 5.80 -5.17 14.35
N LEU A 189 5.37 -4.15 15.09
CA LEU A 189 4.21 -4.23 15.98
C LEU A 189 2.91 -4.53 15.22
N GLU A 190 2.68 -3.85 14.10
CA GLU A 190 1.40 -3.89 13.40
C GLU A 190 1.30 -5.05 12.41
N PHE A 191 2.39 -5.34 11.72
CA PHE A 191 2.37 -6.28 10.60
C PHE A 191 2.95 -7.65 10.95
N SER A 192 3.75 -7.83 12.01
CA SER A 192 4.28 -9.17 12.36
C SER A 192 3.18 -10.11 12.84
N SER A 193 2.17 -9.60 13.55
CA SER A 193 1.03 -10.40 14.04
C SER A 193 0.18 -10.99 12.91
N MET A 194 0.16 -10.36 11.73
CA MET A 194 -0.56 -10.89 10.58
C MET A 194 0.05 -12.19 10.08
N TYR A 195 1.39 -12.33 10.08
CA TYR A 195 2.03 -13.50 9.49
C TYR A 195 1.90 -14.75 10.35
N GLU A 196 1.88 -14.62 11.68
CA GLU A 196 1.69 -15.78 12.56
C GLU A 196 0.33 -16.44 12.37
N LYS A 197 -0.70 -15.67 12.01
CA LYS A 197 -2.06 -16.19 11.80
C LYS A 197 -2.22 -16.99 10.50
N TYR A 198 -1.36 -16.78 9.51
CA TYR A 198 -1.39 -17.52 8.23
C TYR A 198 -0.45 -18.74 8.20
N VAL A 199 0.34 -18.98 9.25
CA VAL A 199 1.22 -20.17 9.38
C VAL A 199 0.50 -21.37 10.04
N ILE A 200 -0.83 -21.28 10.22
CA ILE A 200 -1.62 -22.37 10.83
C ILE A 200 -1.80 -23.53 9.83
N HIS A 201 -0.96 -24.55 10.02
CA HIS A 201 -1.13 -25.97 9.68
C HIS A 201 -1.58 -26.31 8.25
N GLY A 202 -0.66 -26.23 7.29
CA GLY A 202 -0.69 -27.19 6.19
C GLY A 202 -0.64 -28.62 6.77
N PRO A 203 -1.43 -29.58 6.24
CA PRO A 203 -1.43 -30.95 6.75
C PRO A 203 0.01 -31.47 6.77
N ARG A 204 0.44 -31.90 7.96
CA ARG A 204 1.74 -32.52 8.18
C ARG A 204 1.79 -33.74 7.26
N ASN A 205 2.46 -33.61 6.10
CA ASN A 205 2.65 -34.72 5.18
C ASN A 205 3.33 -35.82 5.99
N SER A 206 2.53 -36.84 6.33
CA SER A 206 2.96 -38.06 6.99
C SER A 206 4.05 -38.69 6.13
N SER A 207 5.28 -38.63 6.64
CA SER A 207 6.37 -39.59 6.44
C SER A 207 6.28 -40.42 5.14
N ILE A 208 7.02 -39.97 4.11
CA ILE A 208 7.38 -40.84 2.99
C ILE A 208 8.30 -41.94 3.56
N PRO A 209 7.93 -43.22 3.48
CA PRO A 209 8.79 -44.30 3.94
C PRO A 209 10.01 -44.40 3.02
N THR A 210 11.20 -44.38 3.63
CA THR A 210 12.48 -44.55 2.96
C THR A 210 12.67 -46.03 2.67
N THR A 211 12.49 -46.45 1.42
CA THR A 211 12.87 -47.79 0.97
C THR A 211 14.38 -47.85 0.81
N SER A 212 15.03 -48.59 1.71
CA SER A 212 16.40 -49.09 1.57
C SER A 212 16.45 -50.19 0.50
N GLU A 213 17.29 -50.01 -0.53
CA GLU A 213 17.69 -51.09 -1.44
C GLU A 213 18.81 -51.94 -0.81
N PRO A 214 18.77 -53.28 -0.96
CA PRO A 214 19.88 -54.16 -0.60
C PRO A 214 20.85 -54.36 -1.78
N SER A 215 22.13 -54.57 -1.43
CA SER A 215 23.23 -54.97 -2.32
C SER A 215 23.11 -56.40 -2.85
#